data_AF-A0A0Q6JVT0-F1
#
_entry.id   AF-A0A0Q6JVT0-F1
#
_cell.length_a   1.000
_cell.length_b   1.000
_cell.length_c   1.000
_cell.angle_alpha   90.00
_cell.angle_beta   90.00
_cell.angle_gamma   90.00
#
_symmetry.space_group_name_H-M   'P 1'
#
loop_
_entity.id
_entity.type
_entity.pdbx_description
1 polymer ?
#
loop_
_entity_poly.entity_id
_entity_poly.type
_entity_poly.pdbx_seq_one_letter_code
_entity_poly.pdbx_strand_id
1 'polypeptide(L)'
;MKVETGIEFRLLLDLDDDWTSLWSFVAKVRAFRGWHTPLDEVADVIRWFADSGLMTFGALADNDIGWEEWPTDTDESMRRIAEGHGKTDGYLAAEQDLDLMGCEVFRGSITEKGERRLAELEAQGMTWDNTIGPFETRSGLL
;
A
#
# COMPACT_ATOMS: atom_id res chain seq x y z
N MET A 1 10.12 8.73 8.53
CA MET A 1 10.95 8.01 7.54
C MET A 1 10.83 8.70 6.19
N LYS A 2 11.85 8.62 5.31
CA LYS A 2 11.76 9.09 3.92
C LYS A 2 11.38 7.91 3.02
N VAL A 3 10.33 8.05 2.23
CA VAL A 3 9.98 7.10 1.17
C VAL A 3 10.67 7.52 -0.12
N GLU A 4 11.23 6.56 -0.83
CA GLU A 4 11.88 6.75 -2.12
C GLU A 4 10.83 7.17 -3.16
N THR A 5 11.15 8.16 -3.99
CA THR A 5 10.21 8.72 -4.97
C THR A 5 9.66 7.67 -5.93
N GLY A 6 10.44 6.62 -6.26
CA GLY A 6 9.95 5.51 -7.08
C GLY A 6 8.87 4.68 -6.39
N ILE A 7 9.00 4.41 -5.09
CA ILE A 7 7.97 3.73 -4.29
C ILE A 7 6.73 4.63 -4.18
N GLU A 8 6.94 5.92 -3.87
CA GLU A 8 5.87 6.91 -3.78
C GLU A 8 5.02 6.93 -5.05
N PHE A 9 5.67 7.09 -6.22
CA PHE A 9 4.98 7.12 -7.51
C PHE A 9 4.21 5.82 -7.79
N ARG A 10 4.84 4.66 -7.60
CA ARG A 10 4.23 3.36 -7.94
C ARG A 10 3.02 3.03 -7.09
N LEU A 11 3.06 3.40 -5.80
CA LEU A 11 1.93 3.19 -4.91
C LEU A 11 0.83 4.23 -5.11
N LEU A 12 1.17 5.49 -5.39
CA LEU A 12 0.14 6.47 -5.77
C LEU A 12 -0.58 6.07 -7.04
N LEU A 13 0.14 5.53 -8.03
CA LEU A 13 -0.46 5.03 -9.26
C LEU A 13 -1.39 3.83 -9.00
N ASP A 14 -0.97 2.86 -8.19
CA ASP A 14 -1.84 1.73 -7.81
C ASP A 14 -3.08 2.20 -7.03
N LEU A 15 -2.93 3.22 -6.15
CA LEU A 15 -4.01 3.80 -5.35
C LEU A 15 -5.02 4.61 -6.17
N ASP A 16 -4.56 5.19 -7.29
CA ASP A 16 -5.38 5.96 -8.25
C ASP A 16 -6.19 5.02 -9.16
N ASP A 17 -5.62 3.88 -9.54
CA ASP A 17 -6.29 2.86 -10.37
C ASP A 17 -7.39 2.11 -9.59
N ASP A 18 -7.11 1.71 -8.35
CA ASP A 18 -8.05 1.00 -7.47
C ASP A 18 -7.65 1.10 -5.98
N TRP A 19 -8.44 0.53 -5.07
CA TRP A 19 -8.01 0.39 -3.68
C TRP A 19 -6.85 -0.59 -3.54
N THR A 20 -5.75 -0.10 -2.96
CA THR A 20 -4.50 -0.84 -2.87
C THR A 20 -4.45 -1.71 -1.60
N SER A 21 -4.25 -3.02 -1.76
CA SER A 21 -4.15 -3.97 -0.65
C SER A 21 -2.78 -3.96 0.02
N LEU A 22 -2.68 -4.58 1.21
CA LEU A 22 -1.40 -4.82 1.87
C LEU A 22 -0.39 -5.54 0.95
N TRP A 23 -0.84 -6.55 0.20
CA TRP A 23 0.04 -7.29 -0.72
C TRP A 23 0.65 -6.38 -1.79
N SER A 24 -0.12 -5.45 -2.36
CA SER A 24 0.40 -4.48 -3.32
C SER A 24 1.48 -3.60 -2.69
N PHE A 25 1.29 -3.13 -1.45
CA PHE A 25 2.33 -2.43 -0.70
C PHE A 25 3.59 -3.27 -0.52
N VAL A 26 3.45 -4.53 -0.09
CA VAL A 26 4.58 -5.46 0.07
C VAL A 26 5.33 -5.62 -1.25
N ALA A 27 4.61 -5.90 -2.34
CA ALA A 27 5.19 -6.13 -3.66
C ALA A 27 5.96 -4.90 -4.17
N LYS A 28 5.38 -3.69 -4.10
CA LYS A 28 6.05 -2.47 -4.55
C LYS A 28 7.23 -2.12 -3.66
N VAL A 29 7.09 -2.16 -2.34
CA VAL A 29 8.20 -1.81 -1.45
C VAL A 29 9.38 -2.79 -1.64
N ARG A 30 9.11 -4.09 -1.74
CA ARG A 30 10.15 -5.11 -1.99
C ARG A 30 10.78 -5.00 -3.38
N ALA A 31 10.04 -4.58 -4.39
CA ALA A 31 10.60 -4.30 -5.72
C ALA A 31 11.68 -3.21 -5.68
N PHE A 32 11.60 -2.26 -4.73
CA PHE A 32 12.57 -1.18 -4.61
C PHE A 32 13.63 -1.40 -3.52
N ARG A 33 13.27 -1.97 -2.38
CA ARG A 33 14.17 -2.15 -1.23
C ARG A 33 14.78 -3.55 -1.11
N GLY A 34 14.22 -4.52 -1.83
CA GLY A 34 14.71 -5.90 -1.88
C GLY A 34 13.69 -6.92 -1.38
N TRP A 35 13.79 -8.15 -1.89
CA TRP A 35 12.82 -9.23 -1.61
C TRP A 35 12.69 -9.63 -0.13
N HIS A 36 13.70 -9.32 0.68
CA HIS A 36 13.71 -9.61 2.11
C HIS A 36 13.34 -8.39 2.97
N THR A 37 12.81 -7.32 2.36
CA THR A 37 12.32 -6.16 3.12
C THR A 37 11.26 -6.65 4.11
N PRO A 38 11.46 -6.41 5.42
CA PRO A 38 10.56 -6.91 6.46
C PRO A 38 9.24 -6.13 6.47
N LEU A 39 8.20 -6.74 7.05
CA LEU A 39 6.83 -6.20 6.99
C LEU A 39 6.64 -4.95 7.84
N ASP A 40 7.44 -4.76 8.88
CA ASP A 40 7.51 -3.52 9.65
C ASP A 40 7.97 -2.34 8.78
N GLU A 41 8.96 -2.54 7.91
CA GLU A 41 9.38 -1.52 6.94
C GLU A 41 8.29 -1.21 5.90
N VAL A 42 7.49 -2.20 5.48
CA VAL A 42 6.34 -2.00 4.60
C VAL A 42 5.24 -1.23 5.33
N ALA A 43 4.94 -1.62 6.57
CA ALA A 43 3.96 -0.94 7.42
C ALA A 43 4.35 0.52 7.67
N ASP A 44 5.64 0.79 7.84
CA ASP A 44 6.18 2.14 7.93
C ASP A 44 5.90 2.98 6.65
N VAL A 45 5.93 2.36 5.46
CA VAL A 45 5.57 3.04 4.20
C VAL A 45 4.08 3.35 4.16
N ILE A 46 3.21 2.39 4.52
CA ILE A 46 1.76 2.60 4.63
C ILE A 46 1.45 3.76 5.57
N ARG A 47 2.07 3.76 6.76
CA ARG A 47 1.92 4.83 7.75
C ARG A 47 2.35 6.18 7.17
N TRP A 48 3.47 6.23 6.46
CA TRP A 48 3.94 7.47 5.85
C TRP A 48 2.94 8.02 4.82
N PHE A 49 2.30 7.17 4.02
CA PHE A 49 1.26 7.59 3.08
C PHE A 49 0.06 8.23 3.80
N ALA A 50 -0.41 7.59 4.86
CA ALA A 50 -1.53 8.09 5.66
C ALA A 50 -1.18 9.40 6.40
N ASP A 51 -0.04 9.44 7.11
CA ASP A 51 0.40 10.62 7.86
C ASP A 51 0.74 11.80 6.94
N SER A 52 1.19 11.51 5.71
CA SER A 52 1.37 12.53 4.68
C SER A 52 0.05 12.99 4.07
N GLY A 53 -1.08 12.36 4.43
CA GLY A 53 -2.41 12.65 3.92
C GLY A 53 -2.55 12.32 2.44
N LEU A 54 -1.77 11.36 1.92
CA LEU A 54 -1.86 10.92 0.52
C LEU A 54 -2.91 9.83 0.33
N MET A 55 -3.23 9.10 1.39
CA MET A 55 -4.13 7.94 1.39
C MET A 55 -4.99 7.92 2.66
N THR A 56 -6.20 7.36 2.58
CA THR A 56 -7.04 6.98 3.72
C THR A 56 -7.11 5.46 3.91
N PHE A 57 -7.40 5.03 5.14
CA PHE A 57 -7.55 3.63 5.48
C PHE A 57 -8.98 3.15 5.23
N GLY A 58 -9.11 1.91 4.78
CA GLY A 58 -10.40 1.26 4.65
C GLY A 58 -10.26 -0.24 4.40
N ALA A 59 -11.39 -0.88 4.12
CA ALA A 59 -11.45 -2.28 3.78
C ALA A 59 -12.59 -2.55 2.79
N LEU A 60 -12.59 -3.73 2.19
CA LEU A 60 -13.73 -4.20 1.41
C LEU A 60 -14.99 -4.24 2.29
N ALA A 61 -16.10 -3.80 1.72
CA ALA A 61 -17.37 -3.71 2.41
C ALA A 61 -18.50 -4.31 1.57
N ASP A 62 -19.50 -4.88 2.25
CA ASP A 62 -20.73 -5.35 1.63
C ASP A 62 -21.70 -4.18 1.44
N ASN A 63 -21.35 -3.27 0.53
CA ASN A 63 -22.14 -2.09 0.17
C ASN A 63 -22.07 -1.85 -1.35
N ASP A 64 -22.86 -0.90 -1.87
CA ASP A 64 -22.92 -0.62 -3.32
C ASP A 64 -21.59 -0.11 -3.92
N ILE A 65 -20.68 0.36 -3.07
CA ILE A 65 -19.37 0.87 -3.45
C ILE A 65 -18.34 -0.28 -3.43
N GLY A 66 -18.48 -1.25 -2.53
CA GLY A 66 -17.53 -2.36 -2.33
C GLY A 66 -16.39 -2.04 -1.35
N TRP A 67 -16.39 -0.84 -0.76
CA TRP A 67 -15.37 -0.37 0.17
C TRP A 67 -15.95 0.56 1.22
N GLU A 68 -15.33 0.58 2.39
CA GLU A 68 -15.64 1.54 3.44
C GLU A 68 -14.37 2.12 4.08
N GLU A 69 -14.38 3.43 4.30
CA GLU A 69 -13.34 4.12 5.04
C GLU A 69 -13.42 3.75 6.52
N TRP A 70 -12.26 3.60 7.16
CA TRP A 70 -12.20 3.41 8.60
C TRP A 70 -12.25 4.74 9.35
N PRO A 71 -13.23 4.95 10.25
CA PRO A 71 -13.32 6.18 11.04
C PRO A 71 -12.38 6.12 12.26
N THR A 72 -11.11 5.84 12.03
CA THR A 72 -10.08 5.67 13.06
C THR A 72 -8.83 6.48 12.74
N ASP A 73 -8.01 6.77 13.75
CA ASP A 73 -6.71 7.40 13.55
C ASP A 73 -5.69 6.44 12.92
N THR A 74 -4.53 6.98 12.52
CA THR A 74 -3.44 6.20 11.93
C THR A 74 -3.00 5.06 12.85
N ASP A 75 -2.89 5.30 14.16
CA ASP A 75 -2.33 4.32 15.10
C ASP A 75 -3.24 3.09 15.21
N GLU A 76 -4.54 3.30 15.39
CA GLU A 76 -5.53 2.21 15.42
C GLU A 76 -5.62 1.49 14.07
N SER A 77 -5.55 2.23 12.96
CA SER A 77 -5.60 1.63 11.62
C SER A 77 -4.37 0.75 11.35
N MET A 78 -3.18 1.22 11.73
CA MET A 78 -1.95 0.43 11.63
C MET A 78 -1.97 -0.79 12.54
N ARG A 79 -2.55 -0.68 13.74
CA ARG A 79 -2.76 -1.81 14.64
C ARG A 79 -3.65 -2.88 14.01
N ARG A 80 -4.77 -2.49 13.36
CA ARG A 80 -5.65 -3.40 12.61
C ARG A 80 -4.93 -4.11 11.47
N ILE A 81 -4.08 -3.39 10.73
CA ILE A 81 -3.28 -3.99 9.65
C ILE A 81 -2.30 -5.04 10.19
N ALA A 82 -1.71 -4.78 11.35
CA ALA A 82 -0.75 -5.68 11.98
C ALA A 82 -1.42 -6.90 12.64
N GLU A 83 -2.42 -6.67 13.49
CA GLU A 83 -3.02 -7.68 14.36
C GLU A 83 -4.26 -8.35 13.74
N GLY A 84 -4.92 -7.69 12.79
CA GLY A 84 -6.19 -8.12 12.20
C GLY A 84 -7.37 -7.24 12.61
N HIS A 85 -8.48 -7.39 11.88
CA HIS A 85 -9.73 -6.70 12.17
C HIS A 85 -10.95 -7.53 11.76
N GLY A 86 -11.95 -7.62 12.64
CA GLY A 86 -13.15 -8.40 12.40
C GLY A 86 -12.84 -9.90 12.29
N LYS A 87 -13.01 -10.46 11.08
CA LYS A 87 -12.75 -11.86 10.77
C LYS A 87 -11.48 -12.07 9.95
N THR A 88 -10.75 -10.99 9.66
CA THR A 88 -9.58 -11.03 8.79
C THR A 88 -8.33 -10.87 9.64
N ASP A 89 -7.38 -11.77 9.45
CA ASP A 89 -6.09 -11.74 10.12
C ASP A 89 -5.21 -10.61 9.57
N GLY A 90 -4.37 -10.05 10.44
CA GLY A 90 -3.35 -9.07 10.08
C GLY A 90 -2.03 -9.74 9.71
N TYR A 91 -1.07 -8.94 9.25
CA TYR A 91 0.18 -9.50 8.73
C TYR A 91 1.05 -10.20 9.78
N LEU A 92 0.85 -9.95 11.08
CA LEU A 92 1.59 -10.65 12.14
C LEU A 92 1.20 -12.13 12.27
N ALA A 93 0.05 -12.53 11.71
CA ALA A 93 -0.39 -13.92 11.69
C ALA A 93 0.13 -14.69 10.46
N ALA A 94 0.75 -14.01 9.48
CA ALA A 94 1.28 -14.66 8.29
C ALA A 94 2.53 -15.49 8.62
N GLU A 95 2.52 -16.78 8.27
CA GLU A 95 3.66 -17.68 8.47
C GLU A 95 4.57 -17.71 7.23
N GLN A 96 4.00 -17.43 6.06
CA GLN A 96 4.68 -17.39 4.76
C GLN A 96 4.16 -16.22 3.91
N ASP A 97 4.95 -15.77 2.93
CA ASP A 97 4.59 -14.63 2.07
C ASP A 97 3.26 -14.84 1.32
N LEU A 98 2.91 -16.09 0.98
CA LEU A 98 1.64 -16.41 0.32
C LEU A 98 0.42 -16.11 1.20
N ASP A 99 0.56 -16.14 2.53
CA ASP A 99 -0.53 -15.82 3.44
C ASP A 99 -0.88 -14.32 3.40
N LEU A 100 0.10 -13.48 3.05
CA LEU A 100 -0.09 -12.04 2.88
C LEU A 100 -0.99 -11.70 1.68
N MET A 101 -1.00 -12.55 0.65
CA MET A 101 -1.92 -12.40 -0.49
C MET A 101 -3.38 -12.58 -0.05
N GLY A 102 -3.62 -13.37 0.99
CA GLY A 102 -4.95 -13.56 1.59
C GLY A 102 -5.31 -12.56 2.69
N CYS A 103 -4.34 -11.74 3.13
CA CYS A 103 -4.55 -10.70 4.14
C CYS A 103 -5.27 -9.49 3.54
N GLU A 104 -6.57 -9.62 3.33
CA GLU A 104 -7.46 -8.57 2.82
C GLU A 104 -8.01 -7.67 3.94
N VAL A 105 -7.26 -7.52 5.04
CA VAL A 105 -7.69 -6.70 6.19
C VAL A 105 -7.74 -5.22 5.84
N PHE A 106 -6.99 -4.78 4.82
CA PHE A 106 -6.80 -3.38 4.49
C PHE A 106 -6.76 -3.15 2.99
N ARG A 107 -7.42 -2.06 2.58
CA ARG A 107 -7.48 -1.50 1.24
C ARG A 107 -7.37 0.02 1.35
N GLY A 108 -6.22 0.57 0.98
CA GLY A 108 -5.98 2.01 0.97
C GLY A 108 -6.66 2.68 -0.21
N SER A 109 -7.18 3.90 -0.01
CA SER A 109 -7.75 4.73 -1.08
C SER A 109 -6.94 6.02 -1.24
N ILE A 110 -6.71 6.44 -2.48
CA ILE A 110 -6.06 7.72 -2.75
C ILE A 110 -6.94 8.88 -2.23
N THR A 111 -6.29 9.94 -1.77
CA THR A 111 -6.95 11.21 -1.45
C THR A 111 -6.74 12.21 -2.57
N GLU A 112 -7.51 13.31 -2.59
CA GLU A 112 -7.23 14.43 -3.51
C GLU A 112 -5.80 14.97 -3.41
N LYS A 113 -5.18 14.90 -2.23
CA LYS A 113 -3.77 15.29 -2.06
C LYS A 113 -2.82 14.27 -2.70
N GLY A 114 -3.16 12.99 -2.58
CA GLY A 114 -2.49 11.89 -3.29
C GLY A 114 -2.55 12.08 -4.80
N GLU A 115 -3.74 12.34 -5.36
CA GLU A 115 -3.93 12.58 -6.80
C GLU A 115 -3.10 13.77 -7.31
N ARG A 116 -3.12 14.89 -6.57
CA ARG A 116 -2.26 16.05 -6.92
C ARG A 116 -0.78 15.70 -6.89
N ARG A 117 -0.37 14.92 -5.90
CA ARG A 117 1.03 14.48 -5.77
C ARG A 117 1.42 13.54 -6.91
N LEU A 118 0.54 12.64 -7.32
CA LEU A 118 0.75 11.77 -8.47
C LEU A 118 0.97 12.60 -9.74
N ALA A 119 0.08 13.55 -10.02
CA ALA A 119 0.20 14.44 -11.18
C ALA A 119 1.51 15.26 -11.19
N GLU A 120 2.01 15.69 -10.02
CA GLU A 120 3.31 16.35 -9.90
C GLU A 120 4.48 15.44 -10.30
N LEU A 121 4.42 14.16 -9.94
CA LEU A 121 5.46 13.18 -10.27
C LEU A 121 5.41 12.81 -11.75
N GLU A 122 4.22 12.66 -12.33
CA GLU A 122 4.04 12.47 -13.76
C GLU A 122 4.56 13.66 -14.57
N ALA A 123 4.31 14.89 -14.11
CA ALA A 123 4.85 16.10 -14.73
C ALA A 123 6.39 16.19 -14.68
N GLN A 124 7.02 15.49 -13.72
CA GLN A 124 8.48 15.33 -13.65
C GLN A 124 9.00 14.23 -14.60
N GLY A 125 8.11 13.59 -15.36
CA GLY A 125 8.43 12.58 -16.36
C GLY A 125 8.42 11.15 -15.81
N MET A 126 7.90 10.92 -14.60
CA MET A 126 7.75 9.56 -14.07
C MET A 126 6.61 8.84 -14.77
N THR A 127 6.85 7.60 -15.17
CA THR A 127 5.88 6.70 -15.78
C THR A 127 6.02 5.31 -15.19
N TRP A 128 5.00 4.46 -15.39
CA TRP A 128 5.09 3.04 -15.04
C TRP A 128 6.36 2.39 -15.63
N ASP A 129 6.65 2.65 -16.90
CA ASP A 129 7.73 2.01 -17.65
C ASP A 129 9.14 2.46 -17.24
N ASN A 130 9.28 3.68 -16.70
CA ASN A 130 10.60 4.21 -16.31
C ASN A 130 10.84 4.23 -14.80
N THR A 131 9.81 3.91 -14.01
CA THR A 131 9.89 3.83 -12.55
C THR A 131 9.83 2.36 -12.12
N ILE A 132 10.93 1.65 -12.37
CA ILE A 132 11.09 0.22 -12.12
C ILE A 132 11.96 0.03 -10.88
N GLY A 133 11.52 -0.82 -9.97
CA GLY A 133 12.31 -1.16 -8.79
C GLY A 133 13.57 -1.95 -9.17
N PRO A 134 14.76 -1.67 -8.60
CA PRO A 134 15.99 -2.43 -8.91
C PRO A 134 15.90 -3.94 -8.65
N PHE A 135 14.94 -4.38 -7.84
CA PHE A 135 14.69 -5.79 -7.56
C PHE A 135 13.46 -6.32 -8.31
N GLU A 136 12.74 -5.48 -9.07
CA GLU A 136 11.60 -5.88 -9.88
C GLU A 136 12.05 -6.84 -11.00
N THR A 137 11.55 -8.06 -10.98
CA THR A 137 11.81 -9.02 -12.06
C THR A 137 10.72 -8.91 -13.12
N ARG A 138 11.06 -9.20 -14.39
CA ARG A 138 10.10 -9.26 -15.52
C ARG A 138 8.98 -10.29 -15.35
N SER A 139 9.02 -11.07 -14.27
CA SER A 139 8.00 -12.04 -13.88
C SER A 139 6.97 -11.45 -12.91
N GLY A 140 6.84 -10.12 -12.85
CA GLY A 140 5.91 -9.42 -11.96
C GLY A 140 4.60 -10.19 -11.79
N LEU A 141 4.25 -10.49 -10.53
CA LEU A 141 3.23 -11.44 -10.06
C LEU A 141 3.79 -12.86 -9.84
N LEU A 142 4.21 -13.13 -8.60
CA LEU A 142 3.82 -14.39 -7.96
C LEU A 142 2.41 -14.19 -7.39
#